data_AF-A0A316VNK2-F1
#
_entry.id   AF-A0A316VNK2-F1
#
_cell.length_a   1.000
_cell.length_b   1.000
_cell.length_c   1.000
_cell.angle_alpha   90.00
_cell.angle_beta   90.00
_cell.angle_gamma   90.00
#
_symmetry.space_group_name_H-M   'P 1'
#
loop_
_entity.id
_entity.type
_entity.pdbx_description
1 polymer ?
#
loop_
_entity_poly.entity_id
_entity_poly.type
_entity_poly.pdbx_seq_one_letter_code
_entity_poly.pdbx_strand_id
1 'polypeptide(L)'
;MATTTSHNKKSSAVKRILSEARELKEATSEYTAYPLDDNIFEWHFTLRGPSQSEFEEGYYHGRILLPVEYPFRPPDVMILTPNGRWELNKKICLTFTGFHEEMWQPAWGIRTALIGVQAFMSARAEAAVGIGSLDYPIAERERLAKLSGDWKCPVCDTINRETLPSAESASRIHEDLPDGLTI
;
A
#
# COMPACT_ATOMS: atom_id res chain seq x y z
N MET A 1 8.62 -6.15 -24.84
CA MET A 1 7.55 -7.05 -25.26
C MET A 1 6.76 -7.40 -24.02
N ALA A 2 5.52 -6.91 -23.90
CA ALA A 2 4.69 -7.19 -22.74
C ALA A 2 4.14 -8.63 -22.85
N THR A 3 4.59 -9.51 -21.96
CA THR A 3 4.03 -10.85 -21.82
C THR A 3 2.68 -10.71 -21.12
N THR A 4 1.59 -10.73 -21.89
CA THR A 4 0.24 -10.77 -21.31
C THR A 4 0.03 -12.11 -20.62
N THR A 5 0.16 -12.16 -19.30
CA THR A 5 -0.10 -13.37 -18.51
C THR A 5 -1.60 -13.70 -18.61
N SER A 6 -1.94 -14.80 -19.29
CA SER A 6 -3.32 -15.27 -19.43
C SER A 6 -3.78 -15.94 -18.13
N HIS A 7 -4.46 -15.20 -17.26
CA HIS A 7 -4.96 -15.72 -15.99
C HIS A 7 -6.18 -16.64 -16.17
N ASN A 8 -6.26 -17.71 -15.38
CA ASN A 8 -7.45 -18.56 -15.34
C ASN A 8 -8.60 -17.81 -14.64
N LYS A 9 -9.43 -17.12 -15.44
CA LYS A 9 -10.60 -16.36 -14.96
C LYS A 9 -11.68 -17.22 -14.27
N LYS A 10 -11.56 -18.55 -14.27
CA LYS A 10 -12.44 -19.45 -13.51
C LYS A 10 -12.04 -19.57 -12.03
N SER A 11 -10.77 -19.30 -11.68
CA SER A 11 -10.30 -19.32 -10.30
C SER A 11 -11.02 -18.27 -9.44
N SER A 12 -11.51 -18.68 -8.26
CA SER A 12 -12.14 -17.79 -7.30
C SER A 12 -11.19 -16.71 -6.80
N ALA A 13 -9.92 -17.06 -6.56
CA ALA A 13 -8.85 -16.13 -6.18
C ALA A 13 -8.68 -15.03 -7.24
N VAL A 14 -8.52 -15.43 -8.52
CA VAL A 14 -8.38 -14.49 -9.64
C VAL A 14 -9.59 -13.57 -9.76
N LYS A 15 -10.81 -14.11 -9.61
CA LYS A 15 -12.05 -13.30 -9.63
C LYS A 15 -12.06 -12.27 -8.51
N ARG A 16 -11.66 -12.65 -7.29
CA ARG A 16 -11.58 -11.76 -6.13
C ARG A 16 -10.57 -10.64 -6.38
N ILE A 17 -9.35 -10.99 -6.78
CA ILE A 17 -8.25 -10.04 -7.08
C ILE A 17 -8.67 -9.03 -8.15
N LEU A 18 -9.24 -9.50 -9.28
CA LEU A 18 -9.70 -8.60 -10.35
C LEU A 18 -10.91 -7.75 -9.95
N SER A 19 -11.71 -8.19 -8.97
CA SER A 19 -12.77 -7.37 -8.40
C SER A 19 -12.19 -6.24 -7.55
N GLU A 20 -11.26 -6.55 -6.65
CA GLU A 20 -10.59 -5.55 -5.81
C GLU A 20 -9.75 -4.58 -6.65
N ALA A 21 -9.12 -5.05 -7.73
CA ALA A 21 -8.35 -4.17 -8.64
C ALA A 21 -9.24 -3.14 -9.33
N ARG A 22 -10.50 -3.50 -9.64
CA ARG A 22 -11.47 -2.54 -10.16
C ARG A 22 -11.96 -1.57 -9.09
N GLU A 23 -12.11 -2.06 -7.85
CA GLU A 23 -12.54 -1.25 -6.72
C GLU A 23 -11.48 -0.22 -6.29
N LEU A 24 -10.20 -0.58 -6.40
CA LEU A 24 -9.04 0.22 -5.97
C LEU A 24 -8.34 0.96 -7.11
N LYS A 25 -8.92 0.93 -8.32
CA LYS A 25 -8.34 1.53 -9.51
C LYS A 25 -8.02 3.02 -9.34
N GLU A 26 -8.93 3.75 -8.71
CA GLU A 26 -8.78 5.19 -8.48
C GLU A 26 -8.12 5.44 -7.12
N ALA A 27 -7.14 6.35 -7.09
CA ALA A 27 -6.48 6.74 -5.86
C ALA A 27 -7.46 7.47 -4.92
N THR A 28 -7.27 7.30 -3.61
CA THR A 28 -7.95 8.07 -2.57
C THR A 28 -7.05 9.20 -2.07
N SER A 29 -7.51 10.01 -1.11
CA SER A 29 -6.63 10.97 -0.43
C SER A 29 -5.54 10.30 0.40
N GLU A 30 -5.81 9.07 0.88
CA GLU A 30 -4.99 8.36 1.85
C GLU A 30 -4.08 7.31 1.22
N TYR A 31 -4.50 6.70 0.11
CA TYR A 31 -3.74 5.63 -0.52
C TYR A 31 -4.11 5.36 -1.98
N THR A 32 -3.19 4.68 -2.66
CA THR A 32 -3.34 4.03 -3.97
C THR A 32 -2.85 2.60 -3.85
N ALA A 33 -3.45 1.67 -4.61
CA ALA A 33 -2.96 0.30 -4.71
C ALA A 33 -3.34 -0.32 -6.05
N TYR A 34 -2.41 -1.09 -6.63
CA TYR A 34 -2.59 -1.72 -7.93
C TYR A 34 -1.81 -3.04 -8.03
N PRO A 35 -2.35 -4.06 -8.72
CA PRO A 35 -1.58 -5.25 -9.08
C PRO A 35 -0.48 -4.90 -10.08
N LEU A 36 0.61 -5.67 -10.10
CA LEU A 36 1.59 -5.61 -11.19
C LEU A 36 0.99 -6.20 -12.48
N ASP A 37 1.42 -5.67 -13.63
CA ASP A 37 0.92 -6.08 -14.95
C ASP A 37 1.25 -7.53 -15.30
N ASP A 38 2.41 -8.01 -14.87
CA ASP A 38 2.91 -9.36 -15.13
C ASP A 38 2.46 -10.37 -14.06
N ASN A 39 2.16 -9.90 -12.84
CA ASN A 39 1.76 -10.73 -11.71
C ASN A 39 0.68 -10.08 -10.82
N ILE A 40 -0.58 -10.46 -11.02
CA ILE A 40 -1.70 -9.95 -10.21
C ILE A 40 -1.72 -10.40 -8.74
N PHE A 41 -0.84 -11.33 -8.34
CA PHE A 41 -0.67 -11.74 -6.95
C PHE A 41 0.34 -10.86 -6.21
N GLU A 42 1.07 -10.00 -6.93
CA GLU A 42 1.91 -8.97 -6.34
C GLU A 42 1.28 -7.61 -6.59
N TRP A 43 1.11 -6.86 -5.53
CA TRP A 43 0.50 -5.54 -5.57
C TRP A 43 1.46 -4.52 -5.01
N HIS A 44 1.46 -3.34 -5.60
CA HIS A 44 2.12 -2.17 -5.07
C HIS A 44 1.09 -1.23 -4.49
N PHE A 45 1.48 -0.48 -3.45
CA PHE A 45 0.64 0.54 -2.86
C PHE A 45 1.48 1.71 -2.37
N THR A 46 0.86 2.88 -2.24
CA THR A 46 1.45 4.04 -1.56
C THR A 46 0.45 4.54 -0.52
N LEU A 47 0.89 4.72 0.73
CA LEU A 47 0.09 5.30 1.81
C LEU A 47 0.55 6.72 2.13
N ARG A 48 -0.38 7.59 2.49
CA ARG A 48 -0.11 8.82 3.22
C ARG A 48 0.13 8.50 4.68
N GLY A 49 1.10 9.17 5.28
CA GLY A 49 1.37 9.05 6.70
C GLY A 49 0.17 9.44 7.57
N PRO A 50 -0.07 8.75 8.69
CA PRO A 50 -1.13 9.12 9.61
C PRO A 50 -0.96 10.55 10.13
N SER A 51 -2.05 11.33 10.14
CA SER A 51 -2.08 12.65 10.77
C SER A 51 -1.73 12.57 12.26
N GLN A 52 -1.18 13.65 12.78
CA GLN A 52 -0.80 13.80 14.19
C GLN A 52 0.22 12.75 14.64
N SER A 53 1.12 12.36 13.74
CA SER A 53 2.22 11.42 14.02
C SER A 53 3.52 11.89 13.39
N GLU A 54 4.63 11.30 13.79
CA GLU A 54 5.94 11.53 13.20
C GLU A 54 6.06 11.11 11.72
N PHE A 55 5.00 10.50 11.19
CA PHE A 55 4.90 10.02 9.82
C PHE A 55 4.04 10.94 8.92
N GLU A 56 3.34 11.94 9.48
CA GLU A 56 2.28 12.72 8.80
C GLU A 56 2.66 13.30 7.43
N GLU A 57 3.88 13.84 7.29
CA GLU A 57 4.35 14.44 6.03
C GLU A 57 4.87 13.39 5.02
N GLY A 58 4.72 12.11 5.33
CA GLY A 58 5.30 10.99 4.61
C GLY A 58 4.38 10.34 3.58
N TYR A 59 5.04 9.67 2.64
CA TYR A 59 4.47 8.80 1.62
C TYR A 59 5.21 7.46 1.66
N TYR A 60 4.48 6.37 1.84
CA TYR A 60 5.07 5.07 2.13
C TYR A 60 4.67 4.07 1.07
N HIS A 61 5.60 3.81 0.15
CA HIS A 61 5.44 2.78 -0.85
C HIS A 61 5.69 1.41 -0.24
N GLY A 62 4.86 0.45 -0.58
CA GLY A 62 4.99 -0.92 -0.14
C GLY A 62 4.48 -1.90 -1.17
N ARG A 63 4.60 -3.18 -0.83
CA ARG A 63 4.08 -4.26 -1.64
C ARG A 63 3.31 -5.28 -0.81
N ILE A 64 2.33 -5.90 -1.44
CA ILE A 64 1.48 -6.94 -0.90
C ILE A 64 1.69 -8.19 -1.76
N LEU A 65 2.01 -9.31 -1.12
CA LEU A 65 2.07 -10.62 -1.77
C LEU A 65 0.85 -11.43 -1.37
N LEU A 66 0.04 -11.80 -2.36
CA LEU A 66 -1.14 -12.62 -2.18
C LEU A 66 -0.78 -14.10 -2.35
N PRO A 67 -1.16 -14.98 -1.41
CA PRO A 67 -1.01 -16.41 -1.62
C PRO A 67 -1.97 -16.92 -2.70
N VAL A 68 -1.70 -18.09 -3.27
CA VAL A 68 -2.57 -18.72 -4.28
C VAL A 68 -3.95 -19.07 -3.71
N GLU A 69 -4.05 -19.24 -2.39
CA GLU A 69 -5.29 -19.49 -1.65
C GLU A 69 -6.06 -18.21 -1.29
N TYR A 70 -5.60 -17.02 -1.68
CA TYR A 70 -6.31 -15.76 -1.41
C TYR A 70 -7.76 -15.81 -1.93
N PRO A 71 -8.77 -15.35 -1.18
CA PRO A 71 -8.69 -14.67 0.12
C PRO A 71 -8.82 -15.59 1.33
N PHE A 72 -8.68 -16.92 1.19
CA PHE A 72 -8.80 -17.83 2.34
C PHE A 72 -7.55 -17.86 3.22
N ARG A 73 -6.41 -17.40 2.70
CA ARG A 73 -5.21 -17.08 3.47
C ARG A 73 -4.85 -15.60 3.37
N PRO A 74 -4.23 -15.03 4.43
CA PRO A 74 -3.85 -13.63 4.47
C PRO A 74 -2.71 -13.29 3.50
N PRO A 75 -2.57 -12.00 3.14
CA PRO A 75 -1.41 -11.51 2.42
C PRO A 75 -0.15 -11.41 3.29
N ASP A 76 1.01 -11.28 2.66
CA ASP A 76 2.19 -10.68 3.27
C ASP A 76 2.32 -9.20 2.87
N VAL A 77 2.80 -8.36 3.79
CA VAL A 77 2.99 -6.91 3.55
C VAL A 77 4.44 -6.51 3.84
N MET A 78 4.99 -5.64 3.01
CA MET A 78 6.33 -5.06 3.14
C MET A 78 6.31 -3.57 2.80
N ILE A 79 7.17 -2.77 3.46
CA ILE A 79 7.44 -1.38 3.07
C ILE A 79 8.75 -1.30 2.31
N LEU A 80 8.80 -0.47 1.26
CA LEU A 80 9.96 -0.24 0.42
C LEU A 80 10.58 1.14 0.65
N THR A 81 9.77 2.15 1.00
CA THR A 81 10.26 3.48 1.32
C THR A 81 10.92 3.55 2.70
N PRO A 82 12.13 4.13 2.85
CA PRO A 82 12.74 4.43 4.16
C PRO A 82 11.78 5.17 5.10
N ASN A 83 11.55 4.61 6.29
CA ASN A 83 10.49 5.09 7.19
C ASN A 83 10.85 5.03 8.69
N GLY A 84 11.88 4.26 9.09
CA GLY A 84 12.33 4.17 10.49
C GLY A 84 11.39 3.40 11.44
N ARG A 85 10.31 2.82 10.90
CA ARG A 85 9.30 2.02 11.62
C ARG A 85 9.32 0.55 11.22
N TRP A 86 9.60 0.26 9.97
CA TRP A 86 9.69 -1.09 9.44
C TRP A 86 10.96 -1.27 8.62
N GLU A 87 11.58 -2.45 8.79
CA GLU A 87 12.66 -2.93 7.95
C GLU A 87 12.21 -3.00 6.50
N LEU A 88 13.05 -2.51 5.60
CA LEU A 88 12.73 -2.46 4.18
C LEU A 88 12.66 -3.86 3.59
N ASN A 89 11.63 -4.08 2.78
CA ASN A 89 11.40 -5.33 2.05
C ASN A 89 11.37 -6.58 2.96
N LYS A 90 11.02 -6.41 4.24
CA LYS A 90 10.83 -7.50 5.21
C LYS A 90 9.35 -7.65 5.52
N LYS A 91 8.86 -8.89 5.53
CA LYS A 91 7.47 -9.19 5.86
C LYS A 91 7.17 -8.65 7.25
N ILE A 92 6.10 -7.87 7.36
CA ILE A 92 5.68 -7.23 8.61
C ILE A 92 4.69 -8.16 9.31
N CYS A 93 4.89 -8.38 10.61
CA CYS A 93 3.95 -9.13 11.43
C CYS A 93 2.83 -8.23 11.93
N LEU A 94 1.64 -8.36 11.34
CA LEU A 94 0.38 -7.74 11.78
C LEU A 94 -0.73 -8.79 11.85
N THR A 95 -1.79 -8.52 12.60
CA THR A 95 -2.91 -9.45 12.84
C THR A 95 -3.67 -9.89 11.58
N PHE A 96 -3.45 -9.22 10.43
CA PHE A 96 -4.06 -9.54 9.14
C PHE A 96 -3.04 -10.05 8.10
N THR A 97 -1.84 -10.45 8.53
CA THR A 97 -0.75 -10.92 7.66
C THR A 97 -0.50 -12.43 7.82
N GLY A 98 0.33 -13.00 6.94
CA GLY A 98 0.76 -14.41 6.95
C GLY A 98 1.32 -14.94 8.27
N PHE A 99 1.71 -14.08 9.22
CA PHE A 99 2.15 -14.49 10.56
C PHE A 99 1.00 -14.91 11.49
N HIS A 100 -0.24 -14.53 11.17
CA HIS A 100 -1.43 -14.74 12.01
C HIS A 100 -2.61 -15.24 11.17
N GLU A 101 -2.44 -16.39 10.50
CA GLU A 101 -3.49 -16.98 9.65
C GLU A 101 -4.81 -17.23 10.41
N GLU A 102 -4.74 -17.51 11.71
CA GLU A 102 -5.89 -17.76 12.57
C GLU A 102 -6.78 -16.53 12.82
N MET A 103 -6.23 -15.33 12.66
CA MET A 103 -6.96 -14.07 12.86
C MET A 103 -7.55 -13.53 11.55
N TRP A 104 -7.05 -13.99 10.40
CA TRP A 104 -7.49 -13.53 9.09
C TRP A 104 -8.95 -13.91 8.80
N GLN A 105 -9.70 -12.95 8.27
CA GLN A 105 -11.05 -13.19 7.76
C GLN A 105 -11.07 -13.05 6.24
N PRO A 106 -11.58 -14.03 5.47
CA PRO A 106 -11.65 -13.94 4.01
C PRO A 106 -12.50 -12.78 3.46
N ALA A 107 -13.30 -12.15 4.33
CA ALA A 107 -14.03 -10.93 4.03
C ALA A 107 -13.12 -9.68 3.99
N TRP A 108 -11.99 -9.70 4.69
CA TRP A 108 -10.99 -8.65 4.60
C TRP A 108 -10.32 -8.70 3.23
N GLY A 109 -10.08 -7.52 2.66
CA GLY A 109 -9.45 -7.34 1.36
C GLY A 109 -8.20 -6.47 1.46
N ILE A 110 -7.64 -6.14 0.30
CA ILE A 110 -6.47 -5.26 0.18
C ILE A 110 -6.76 -3.91 0.83
N ARG A 111 -7.95 -3.33 0.60
CA ARG A 111 -8.39 -2.09 1.27
C ARG A 111 -8.25 -2.17 2.79
N THR A 112 -8.77 -3.24 3.39
CA THR A 112 -8.72 -3.45 4.84
C THR A 112 -7.29 -3.60 5.34
N ALA A 113 -6.44 -4.31 4.58
CA ALA A 113 -5.02 -4.43 4.90
C ALA A 113 -4.30 -3.07 4.87
N LEU A 114 -4.56 -2.21 3.87
CA LEU A 114 -3.96 -0.87 3.77
C LEU A 114 -4.34 0.02 4.96
N ILE A 115 -5.63 0.04 5.32
CA ILE A 115 -6.11 0.77 6.50
C ILE A 115 -5.44 0.22 7.78
N GLY A 116 -5.30 -1.10 7.88
CA GLY A 116 -4.58 -1.75 8.97
C GLY A 116 -3.12 -1.29 9.05
N VAL A 117 -2.38 -1.29 7.94
CA VAL A 117 -0.98 -0.84 7.91
C VAL A 117 -0.88 0.61 8.38
N GLN A 118 -1.73 1.49 7.85
CA GLN A 118 -1.74 2.91 8.25
C GLN A 118 -2.00 3.06 9.75
N ALA A 119 -2.96 2.32 10.32
CA ALA A 119 -3.27 2.36 11.74
C ALA A 119 -2.12 1.85 12.63
N PHE A 120 -1.42 0.79 12.21
CA PHE A 120 -0.26 0.27 12.96
C PHE A 120 1.02 1.11 12.78
N MET A 121 1.05 1.99 11.79
CA MET A 121 2.16 2.91 11.58
C MET A 121 2.32 3.87 12.76
N SER A 122 1.23 4.51 13.18
CA SER A 122 1.22 5.45 14.33
C SER A 122 0.97 4.79 15.68
N ALA A 123 0.82 3.45 15.73
CA ALA A 123 0.68 2.74 17.00
C ALA A 123 1.92 2.95 17.89
N ARG A 124 1.71 3.10 19.21
CA ARG A 124 2.82 3.26 20.16
C ARG A 124 3.83 2.12 20.02
N ALA A 125 5.12 2.42 20.22
CA ALA A 125 6.22 1.48 19.99
C ALA A 125 6.00 0.12 20.67
N GLU A 126 5.41 0.10 21.87
CA GLU A 126 5.14 -1.13 22.63
C GLU A 126 4.08 -2.03 21.98
N ALA A 127 3.14 -1.47 21.23
CA ALA A 127 2.08 -2.19 20.54
C ALA A 127 2.50 -2.71 19.14
N ALA A 128 3.71 -2.37 18.69
CA ALA A 128 4.19 -2.67 17.35
C ALA A 128 5.56 -3.36 17.34
N VAL A 129 6.01 -3.86 18.50
CA VAL A 129 7.17 -4.75 18.59
C VAL A 129 6.80 -6.07 17.93
N GLY A 130 7.43 -6.36 16.80
CA GLY A 130 7.17 -7.56 16.01
C GLY A 130 8.19 -7.75 14.89
N ILE A 131 8.08 -8.86 14.17
CA ILE A 131 8.97 -9.15 13.03
C ILE A 131 8.86 -8.00 12.02
N GLY A 132 10.01 -7.42 11.68
CA GLY A 132 10.12 -6.32 10.74
C GLY A 132 9.95 -4.94 11.34
N SER A 133 9.72 -4.79 12.66
CA SER A 133 9.66 -3.48 13.32
C SER A 133 11.05 -2.87 13.56
N LEU A 134 11.11 -1.53 13.49
CA LEU A 134 12.25 -0.69 13.84
C LEU A 134 11.79 0.37 14.84
N ASP A 135 12.73 0.86 15.65
CA ASP A 135 12.47 1.92 16.63
C ASP A 135 13.48 3.08 16.47
N TYR A 136 13.44 3.76 15.32
CA TYR A 136 14.28 4.96 15.12
C TYR A 136 13.78 6.13 15.99
N PRO A 137 14.65 7.07 16.38
CA PRO A 137 14.21 8.29 17.06
C PRO A 137 13.16 9.06 16.25
N ILE A 138 12.21 9.69 16.94
CA ILE A 138 11.11 10.48 16.34
C ILE A 138 11.65 11.47 15.29
N ALA A 139 12.69 12.23 15.63
CA ALA A 139 13.29 13.22 14.73
C ALA A 139 13.80 12.60 13.41
N GLU A 140 14.29 11.35 13.44
CA GLU A 140 14.72 10.67 12.22
C GLU A 140 13.53 10.17 11.41
N ARG A 141 12.45 9.69 12.07
CA ARG A 141 11.21 9.32 11.38
C ARG A 141 10.58 10.53 10.66
N GLU A 142 10.52 11.68 11.31
CA GLU A 142 10.05 12.94 10.72
C GLU A 142 10.93 13.37 9.53
N ARG A 143 12.26 13.25 9.67
CA ARG A 143 13.20 13.53 8.57
C ARG A 143 12.93 12.61 7.37
N LEU A 144 12.77 11.32 7.61
CA LEU A 144 12.46 10.33 6.58
C LEU A 144 11.09 10.59 5.94
N ALA A 145 10.08 10.96 6.72
CA ALA A 145 8.76 11.33 6.22
C ALA A 145 8.86 12.46 5.18
N LYS A 146 9.60 13.54 5.49
CA LYS A 146 9.80 14.66 4.55
C LYS A 146 10.48 14.26 3.24
N LEU A 147 11.47 13.36 3.32
CA LEU A 147 12.22 12.86 2.15
C LEU A 147 11.43 11.84 1.32
N SER A 148 10.48 11.15 1.94
CA SER A 148 9.79 10.01 1.35
C SER A 148 8.96 10.33 0.10
N GLY A 149 8.50 11.59 -0.05
CA GLY A 149 7.69 11.98 -1.19
C GLY A 149 8.42 11.92 -2.54
N ASP A 150 9.72 12.19 -2.54
CA ASP A 150 10.56 12.20 -3.75
C ASP A 150 11.27 10.85 -3.97
N TRP A 151 11.00 9.88 -3.10
CA TRP A 151 11.54 8.54 -3.23
C TRP A 151 10.93 7.83 -4.44
N LYS A 152 11.80 7.25 -5.27
CA LYS A 152 11.46 6.50 -6.47
C LYS A 152 11.57 5.00 -6.21
N CYS A 153 10.52 4.25 -6.53
CA CYS A 153 10.52 2.80 -6.37
C CYS A 153 11.48 2.14 -7.38
N PRO A 154 12.44 1.29 -6.93
CA PRO A 154 13.36 0.62 -7.85
C PRO A 154 12.71 -0.53 -8.64
N VAL A 155 11.46 -0.90 -8.31
CA VAL A 155 10.74 -2.03 -8.94
C VAL A 155 9.75 -1.52 -9.99
N CYS A 156 8.83 -0.62 -9.60
CA CYS A 156 7.81 -0.09 -10.51
C CYS A 156 8.15 1.29 -11.10
N ASP A 157 9.33 1.85 -10.79
CA ASP A 157 9.85 3.11 -11.33
C ASP A 157 8.97 4.35 -11.08
N THR A 158 8.07 4.30 -10.10
CA THR A 158 7.17 5.41 -9.74
C THR A 158 7.69 6.24 -8.58
N ILE A 159 7.40 7.54 -8.59
CA ILE A 159 7.70 8.47 -7.49
C ILE A 159 6.47 8.58 -6.58
N ASN A 160 6.69 8.55 -5.27
CA ASN A 160 5.62 8.52 -4.27
C ASN A 160 4.58 9.65 -4.44
N ARG A 161 5.01 10.91 -4.54
CA ARG A 161 4.10 12.06 -4.73
C ARG A 161 3.31 12.02 -6.04
N GLU A 162 3.85 11.38 -7.08
CA GLU A 162 3.16 11.23 -8.37
C GLU A 162 2.07 10.15 -8.28
N THR A 163 2.33 9.07 -7.53
CA THR A 163 1.35 7.98 -7.34
C THR A 163 0.19 8.37 -6.43
N LEU A 164 0.43 9.22 -5.43
CA LEU A 164 -0.55 9.70 -4.47
C LEU A 164 -0.51 11.22 -4.40
N PRO A 165 -1.10 11.94 -5.38
CA PRO A 165 -1.08 13.39 -5.38
C PRO A 165 -1.75 13.97 -4.12
N SER A 166 -1.31 15.16 -3.68
CA SER A 166 -1.97 15.86 -2.58
C SER A 166 -3.41 16.22 -2.95
N ALA A 167 -4.29 16.37 -1.96
CA ALA A 167 -5.66 16.84 -2.19
C ALA A 167 -5.71 18.17 -2.98
N GLU A 168 -4.72 19.04 -2.79
CA GLU A 168 -4.53 20.29 -3.53
C GLU A 168 -4.06 20.10 -4.98
N SER A 169 -3.37 19.00 -5.27
CA SER A 169 -2.92 18.67 -6.63
C SER A 169 -4.02 17.95 -7.41
N ALA A 170 -4.84 17.13 -6.74
CA ALA A 170 -5.99 16.46 -7.34
C ALA A 170 -7.10 17.44 -7.77
N SER A 171 -7.25 18.56 -7.05
CA SER A 171 -8.20 19.64 -7.38
C SER A 171 -7.78 20.45 -8.61
N ARG A 172 -6.48 20.67 -8.82
CA ARG A 172 -5.98 21.34 -10.04
C ARG A 172 -6.16 20.52 -11.31
N ILE A 173 -6.05 19.19 -11.22
CA ILE A 173 -6.30 18.29 -12.37
C ILE A 173 -7.76 18.38 -12.85
N HIS A 174 -8.71 18.57 -11.93
CA HIS A 174 -10.12 18.76 -12.29
C HIS A 174 -10.42 20.12 -12.93
N GLU A 175 -9.59 21.14 -12.66
CA GLU A 175 -9.75 22.50 -13.17
C GLU A 175 -9.14 22.68 -14.58
N ASP A 176 -8.19 21.82 -14.96
CA ASP A 176 -7.54 21.80 -16.28
C ASP A 176 -8.27 20.93 -17.33
N LEU A 177 -9.41 20.31 -16.99
CA LEU A 177 -10.26 19.65 -17.98
C LEU A 177 -11.01 20.71 -18.83
N PRO A 178 -10.88 20.69 -20.17
CA PRO A 178 -11.61 21.63 -21.00
C PRO A 178 -13.12 21.45 -20.80
N ASP A 179 -13.82 22.54 -20.52
CA ASP A 179 -15.27 22.60 -20.36
C ASP A 179 -15.98 21.86 -21.49
N GLY A 180 -16.47 20.65 -21.23
CA GLY A 180 -17.16 19.89 -22.28
C GLY A 180 -17.48 18.41 -22.05
N LEU A 181 -16.99 17.76 -20.99
CA LEU A 181 -17.39 16.38 -20.67
C LEU A 181 -17.69 16.21 -19.19
N THR A 182 -18.88 16.65 -18.80
CA THR A 182 -19.58 16.11 -17.63
C THR A 182 -20.56 15.06 -18.13
N ILE A 183 -20.43 13.81 -17.69
CA ILE A 183 -21.52 12.82 -17.70
C ILE A 183 -22.04 12.74 -16.26
#